data_AF-A0AAJ2PYU7-F1
#
_entry.id   AF-A0AAJ2PYU7-F1
#
_cell.length_a   1.000
_cell.length_b   1.000
_cell.length_c   1.000
_cell.angle_alpha   90.00
_cell.angle_beta   90.00
_cell.angle_gamma   90.00
#
_symmetry.space_group_name_H-M   'P 1'
#
loop_
_entity.id
_entity.type
_entity.pdbx_description
1 polymer ?
#
loop_
_entity_poly.entity_id
_entity_poly.type
_entity_poly.pdbx_seq_one_letter_code
_entity_poly.pdbx_strand_id
1 'polypeptide(L)'
;MSGFRQTGPTTATTTIDITTDGTGPLSLTVSWSAGDAGGQPGTPDGAVQTLERSGATQYTLTVDHTFQSNGCYWSVRATTTPASADGGASQQLLTRRCDIR
;
A
#
# COMPACT_ATOMS: atom_id res chain seq x y z
N MET A 1 3.70 -2.68 -7.64
CA MET A 1 3.92 -2.70 -6.18
C MET A 1 4.69 -3.95 -5.82
N SER A 2 5.70 -3.82 -4.98
CA SER A 2 6.61 -4.91 -4.63
C SER A 2 7.11 -4.80 -3.19
N GLY A 3 7.58 -5.91 -2.65
CA GLY A 3 8.32 -5.90 -1.38
C GLY A 3 7.52 -5.57 -0.12
N PHE A 4 6.18 -5.66 -0.16
CA PHE A 4 5.35 -5.47 1.03
C PHE A 4 5.73 -6.49 2.12
N ARG A 5 6.27 -6.00 3.23
CA ARG A 5 6.75 -6.85 4.32
C ARG A 5 6.62 -6.18 5.68
N GLN A 6 6.42 -6.99 6.70
CA GLN A 6 6.52 -6.58 8.10
C GLN A 6 7.99 -6.31 8.48
N THR A 7 8.27 -5.13 9.02
CA THR A 7 9.61 -4.67 9.45
C THR A 7 9.80 -4.65 10.97
N GLY A 8 8.71 -4.70 11.74
CA GLY A 8 8.71 -4.73 13.20
C GLY A 8 7.40 -5.31 13.74
N PRO A 9 7.12 -5.25 15.05
CA PRO A 9 5.92 -5.85 15.64
C PRO A 9 4.62 -5.31 15.04
N THR A 10 4.58 -4.01 14.74
CA THR A 10 3.44 -3.30 14.18
C THR A 10 3.78 -2.49 12.93
N THR A 11 5.03 -2.55 12.45
CA THR A 11 5.49 -1.74 11.31
C THR A 11 5.64 -2.57 10.05
N ALA A 12 5.32 -1.96 8.90
CA ALA A 12 5.52 -2.55 7.59
C ALA A 12 6.02 -1.51 6.59
N THR A 13 6.55 -2.01 5.47
CA THR A 13 7.05 -1.20 4.36
C THR A 13 6.65 -1.82 3.03
N THR A 14 6.47 -1.01 1.99
CA THR A 14 6.27 -1.47 0.61
C THR A 14 6.90 -0.50 -0.39
N THR A 15 7.19 -0.99 -1.59
CA THR A 15 7.66 -0.18 -2.72
C THR A 15 6.57 -0.08 -3.78
N ILE A 16 6.30 1.14 -4.23
CA ILE A 16 5.35 1.47 -5.27
C ILE A 16 6.13 2.02 -6.46
N ASP A 17 6.11 1.24 -7.54
CA ASP A 17 6.63 1.65 -8.85
C ASP A 17 5.46 2.17 -9.68
N ILE A 18 5.64 3.35 -10.27
CA ILE A 18 4.65 4.04 -11.09
C ILE A 18 5.27 4.32 -12.44
N THR A 19 4.54 3.95 -13.49
CA THR A 19 4.82 4.36 -14.87
C THR A 19 3.64 5.19 -15.38
N THR A 20 3.92 6.33 -16.00
CA THR A 20 2.91 7.21 -16.61
C THR A 20 3.24 7.45 -18.09
N ASP A 21 2.20 7.66 -18.90
CA ASP A 21 2.34 7.91 -20.35
C ASP A 21 2.91 9.30 -20.66
N GLY A 22 2.96 10.18 -19.66
CA GLY A 22 3.50 11.54 -19.80
C GLY A 22 3.92 12.12 -18.46
N THR A 23 4.50 13.33 -18.50
CA THR A 23 5.10 14.01 -17.34
C THR A 23 4.13 14.95 -16.62
N GLY A 24 2.83 14.84 -16.91
CA GLY A 24 1.78 15.61 -16.23
C GLY A 24 1.70 15.31 -14.73
N PRO A 25 0.94 16.11 -13.97
CA PRO A 25 0.77 15.88 -12.54
C PRO A 25 0.02 14.56 -12.27
N LEU A 26 0.44 13.90 -11.21
CA LEU A 26 -0.09 12.64 -10.71
C LEU A 26 -0.22 12.72 -9.19
N SER A 27 -1.42 12.43 -8.68
CA SER A 27 -1.66 12.24 -7.26
C SER A 27 -1.70 10.75 -6.93
N LEU A 28 -0.82 10.27 -6.07
CA LEU A 28 -0.84 8.91 -5.54
C LEU A 28 -1.53 8.89 -4.18
N THR A 29 -2.54 8.05 -4.02
CA THR A 29 -3.26 7.79 -2.77
C THR A 29 -2.90 6.40 -2.26
N VAL A 30 -2.38 6.31 -1.03
CA VAL A 30 -2.03 5.07 -0.35
C VAL A 30 -2.90 4.88 0.89
N SER A 31 -3.56 3.73 1.00
CA SER A 31 -4.34 3.35 2.17
C SER A 31 -3.87 2.01 2.73
N TRP A 32 -3.98 1.88 4.04
CA TRP A 32 -3.63 0.68 4.79
C TRP A 32 -4.87 0.12 5.45
N SER A 33 -4.94 -1.20 5.59
CA SER A 33 -6.01 -1.86 6.30
C SER A 33 -5.54 -3.13 6.97
N ALA A 34 -6.26 -3.56 8.01
CA ALA A 34 -5.97 -4.77 8.75
C ALA A 34 -7.25 -5.52 9.09
N GLY A 35 -7.20 -6.85 9.07
CA GLY A 35 -8.33 -7.71 9.40
C GLY A 35 -7.90 -9.15 9.62
N ASP A 36 -8.86 -10.04 9.87
CA ASP A 36 -8.56 -11.43 10.24
C ASP A 36 -8.78 -12.45 9.11
N ALA A 37 -9.17 -11.97 7.92
CA ALA A 37 -9.40 -12.79 6.74
C ALA A 37 -8.41 -12.47 5.61
N GLY A 38 -7.83 -13.53 5.04
CA GLY A 38 -7.02 -13.44 3.83
C GLY A 38 -7.88 -13.23 2.59
N GLY A 39 -7.32 -12.56 1.58
CA GLY A 39 -7.94 -12.34 0.28
C GLY A 39 -8.92 -11.18 0.19
N GLN A 40 -9.23 -10.50 1.31
CA GLN A 40 -10.04 -9.28 1.31
C GLN A 40 -9.35 -8.15 2.09
N PRO A 41 -9.52 -6.88 1.70
CA PRO A 41 -9.09 -5.76 2.53
C PRO A 41 -9.82 -5.80 3.87
N GLY A 42 -9.06 -5.66 4.96
CA GLY A 42 -9.63 -5.51 6.30
C GLY A 42 -10.19 -4.10 6.54
N THR A 43 -10.35 -3.75 7.80
CA THR A 43 -10.75 -2.40 8.23
C THR A 43 -9.62 -1.40 7.97
N PRO A 44 -9.91 -0.19 7.44
CA PRO A 44 -8.90 0.86 7.27
C PRO A 44 -8.12 1.13 8.56
N ASP A 45 -6.80 1.28 8.43
CA ASP A 45 -5.87 1.51 9.54
C ASP A 45 -5.08 2.80 9.30
N GLY A 46 -5.35 3.81 10.13
CA GLY A 46 -4.71 5.12 10.04
C GLY A 46 -5.22 6.01 8.90
N ALA A 47 -4.52 7.13 8.71
CA ALA A 47 -4.85 8.11 7.68
C ALA A 47 -4.36 7.68 6.30
N VAL A 48 -5.12 8.06 5.28
CA VAL A 48 -4.71 7.93 3.88
C VAL A 48 -3.56 8.89 3.59
N GLN A 49 -2.52 8.40 2.91
CA GLN A 49 -1.38 9.22 2.49
C GLN A 49 -1.56 9.63 1.03
N THR A 50 -1.36 10.91 0.72
CA THR A 50 -1.41 11.44 -0.66
C THR A 50 -0.06 12.04 -1.02
N LEU A 51 0.48 11.64 -2.18
CA LEU A 51 1.78 12.11 -2.69
C LEU A 51 1.62 12.63 -4.12
N GLU A 52 1.99 13.89 -4.35
CA GLU A 52 1.97 14.51 -5.67
C GLU A 52 3.31 14.29 -6.39
N ARG A 53 3.27 13.93 -7.68
CA ARG A 53 4.43 13.74 -8.55
C ARG A 53 4.19 14.37 -9.92
N SER A 54 5.25 14.90 -10.52
CA SER A 54 5.22 15.45 -11.88
C SER A 54 6.63 15.52 -12.45
N GLY A 55 6.75 15.74 -13.76
CA GLY A 55 8.03 15.97 -14.44
C GLY A 55 8.79 14.72 -14.88
N ALA A 56 8.34 13.53 -14.49
CA ALA A 56 8.90 12.25 -14.96
C ALA A 56 7.79 11.27 -15.35
N THR A 57 8.16 10.23 -16.10
CA THR A 57 7.28 9.11 -16.47
C THR A 57 7.47 7.88 -15.58
N GLN A 58 8.46 7.90 -14.68
CA GLN A 58 8.76 6.81 -13.77
C GLN A 58 9.03 7.34 -12.37
N TYR A 59 8.43 6.69 -11.37
CA TYR A 59 8.65 6.98 -9.95
C TYR A 59 8.75 5.69 -9.17
N THR A 60 9.68 5.64 -8.22
CA THR A 60 9.78 4.57 -7.22
C THR A 60 9.65 5.20 -5.84
N LEU A 61 8.67 4.74 -5.07
CA LEU A 61 8.33 5.29 -3.76
C LEU A 61 8.31 4.18 -2.72
N THR A 62 9.11 4.33 -1.68
CA THR A 62 9.01 3.48 -0.49
C THR A 62 8.11 4.17 0.52
N VAL A 63 7.10 3.45 0.99
CA VAL A 63 6.15 3.94 1.99
C VAL A 63 6.12 2.99 3.18
N ASP A 64 6.14 3.57 4.37
CA ASP A 64 6.09 2.85 5.62
C ASP A 64 4.75 3.11 6.32
N HIS A 65 4.35 2.17 7.17
CA HIS A 65 3.18 2.31 8.01
C HIS A 65 3.39 1.64 9.37
N THR A 66 2.81 2.25 10.40
CA THR A 66 2.69 1.66 11.74
C THR A 66 1.23 1.32 11.96
N PHE A 67 0.91 0.02 11.92
CA PHE A 67 -0.43 -0.49 12.14
C PHE A 67 -0.85 -0.27 13.59
N GLN A 68 -2.07 0.22 13.76
CA GLN A 68 -2.71 0.39 15.06
C GLN A 68 -3.57 -0.84 15.42
N SER A 69 -3.96 -1.61 14.42
CA SER A 69 -4.83 -2.77 14.53
C SER A 69 -4.11 -4.07 14.91
N ASN A 70 -4.85 -4.93 15.61
CA ASN A 70 -4.46 -6.28 15.94
C ASN A 70 -4.90 -7.36 14.92
N GLY A 71 -5.30 -6.96 13.71
CA GLY A 71 -5.64 -7.89 12.63
C GLY A 71 -4.48 -8.80 12.19
N CYS A 72 -4.79 -10.06 11.88
CA CYS A 72 -3.78 -11.03 11.43
C CYS A 72 -3.26 -10.79 10.02
N TYR A 73 -4.07 -10.20 9.15
CA TYR A 73 -3.71 -9.82 7.80
C TYR A 73 -3.60 -8.31 7.69
N TRP A 74 -2.49 -7.86 7.13
CA TRP A 74 -2.27 -6.46 6.78
C TRP A 74 -2.33 -6.30 5.28
N SER A 75 -2.96 -5.22 4.83
CA SER A 75 -3.12 -4.89 3.42
C SER A 75 -2.70 -3.46 3.15
N VAL A 76 -2.19 -3.24 1.95
CA VAL A 76 -1.89 -1.92 1.40
C VAL A 76 -2.53 -1.79 0.04
N ARG A 77 -3.08 -0.62 -0.26
CA ARG A 77 -3.62 -0.28 -1.58
C ARG A 77 -3.08 1.08 -2.03
N ALA A 78 -2.71 1.14 -3.29
CA ALA A 78 -2.23 2.32 -3.98
C ALA A 78 -3.11 2.60 -5.21
N THR A 79 -3.58 3.82 -5.35
CA THR A 79 -4.33 4.30 -6.53
C THR A 79 -3.82 5.66 -6.95
N THR A 80 -3.94 5.99 -8.23
CA THR A 80 -3.50 7.28 -8.76
C THR A 80 -4.66 8.13 -9.27
N THR A 81 -4.46 9.43 -9.38
CA THR A 81 -5.25 10.37 -10.18
C THR A 81 -4.32 11.14 -11.10
N PRO A 82 -4.44 11.04 -12.45
CA PRO A 82 -5.38 10.19 -13.19
C PRO A 82 -5.29 8.70 -12.82
N ALA A 83 -6.42 7.99 -12.96
CA ALA A 83 -6.51 6.58 -12.59
C ALA A 83 -5.53 5.75 -13.42
N SER A 84 -4.79 4.86 -12.75
CA SER A 84 -3.98 3.84 -13.43
C SER A 84 -4.88 2.94 -14.26
N ALA A 85 -4.43 2.59 -15.46
CA ALA A 85 -5.15 1.71 -16.38
C ALA A 85 -5.46 0.33 -15.76
N ASP A 86 -4.61 -0.14 -14.85
CA ASP A 86 -4.76 -1.44 -14.17
C ASP A 86 -5.63 -1.36 -12.90
N GLY A 87 -6.23 -0.20 -12.61
CA GLY A 87 -7.13 -0.01 -11.46
C GLY A 87 -6.43 0.19 -10.10
N GLY A 88 -5.10 0.35 -10.11
CA GLY A 88 -4.24 0.51 -8.94
C GLY A 88 -3.49 -0.78 -8.57
N ALA A 89 -2.88 -0.79 -7.39
CA ALA A 89 -2.14 -1.94 -6.90
C ALA A 89 -2.47 -2.22 -5.44
N SER A 90 -2.55 -3.50 -5.07
CA SER A 90 -2.68 -3.91 -3.67
C SER A 90 -1.83 -5.13 -3.36
N GLN A 91 -1.43 -5.25 -2.10
CA GLN A 91 -0.79 -6.43 -1.55
C GLN A 91 -1.33 -6.69 -0.15
N GLN A 92 -1.26 -7.96 0.26
CA GLN A 92 -1.61 -8.40 1.60
C GLN A 92 -0.52 -9.34 2.12
N LEU A 93 -0.30 -9.32 3.43
CA LEU A 93 0.57 -10.27 4.12
C LEU A 93 -0.11 -10.79 5.39
N LEU A 94 0.27 -12.02 5.77
CA LEU A 94 0.01 -12.56 7.10
C LEU A 94 1.08 -12.05 8.06
N THR A 95 0.65 -11.48 9.18
CA THR A 95 1.55 -10.98 10.22
C THR A 95 2.24 -12.14 10.94
N ARG A 96 3.49 -11.92 11.35
CA ARG A 96 4.31 -12.95 12.02
C ARG A 96 3.77 -13.42 13.37
N ARG A 97 2.82 -12.69 13.95
CA ARG A 97 2.19 -13.03 15.24
C ARG A 97 1.03 -14.01 15.09
N CYS A 98 0.55 -14.24 13.87
CA CYS A 98 -0.57 -15.12 13.61
C CYS A 98 -0.08 -16.37 12.90
N ASP A 99 -0.52 -17.52 13.40
CA ASP A 99 -0.34 -18.82 12.77
C ASP A 99 -1.71 -19.25 12.25
N ILE A 100 -1.77 -19.62 10.97
CA ILE A 100 -2.99 -20.14 10.36
C ILE A 100 -2.80 -21.63 10.22
N ARG A 101 -3.43 -22.36 11.13
CA ARG A 101 -3.40 -23.81 11.20
C ARG A 101 -4.61 -24.43 10.51
#